data_AF-A0A8T4WJR2-F1
#
_entry.id   AF-A0A8T4WJR2-F1
#
_cell.length_a   1.000
_cell.length_b   1.000
_cell.length_c   1.000
_cell.angle_alpha   90.00
_cell.angle_beta   90.00
_cell.angle_gamma   90.00
#
_symmetry.space_group_name_H-M   'P 1'
#
loop_
_entity.id
_entity.type
_entity.pdbx_description
1 polymer ?
#
loop_
_entity_poly.entity_id
_entity_poly.type
_entity_poly.pdbx_seq_one_letter_code
_entity_poly.pdbx_strand_id
1 'polypeptide(L)'
;MINYCPQCGKRITESNSKFCSACGTSLQNNSDSYNQRINWSKPEEKKLPAAAETIISLNNVAGIISLLFAIFFLVIGILTLIVFVGLFILIFSVVNFLIRWKLNEINTLIKERKFNQARNEQLIWMILGFILGGIIIGLILLIAYIKYDDIR
;
A
#
# COMPACT_ATOMS: atom_id res chain seq x y z
N MET A 1 4.40 32.27 -45.05
CA MET A 1 5.67 31.59 -44.73
C MET A 1 5.85 30.45 -45.70
N ILE A 2 7.06 30.26 -46.23
CA ILE A 2 7.37 29.20 -47.20
C ILE A 2 8.03 28.07 -46.41
N ASN A 3 7.42 26.89 -46.41
CA ASN A 3 8.00 25.71 -45.77
C ASN A 3 8.67 24.83 -46.84
N TYR A 4 9.85 24.30 -46.51
CA TYR A 4 10.59 23.34 -47.34
C TYR A 4 10.56 21.97 -46.67
N CYS A 5 10.51 20.90 -47.46
CA CYS A 5 10.57 19.55 -46.91
C CYS A 5 11.96 19.28 -46.30
N PRO A 6 12.05 18.78 -45.05
CA PRO A 6 13.34 18.53 -44.39
C PRO A 6 14.13 17.36 -44.99
N GLN A 7 13.50 16.49 -45.77
CA GLN A 7 14.18 15.34 -46.39
C GLN A 7 14.70 15.61 -47.80
N CYS A 8 13.98 16.39 -48.61
CA CYS A 8 14.37 16.61 -50.02
C CYS A 8 14.52 18.09 -50.41
N GLY A 9 14.25 19.03 -49.50
CA GLY A 9 14.41 20.46 -49.76
C GLY A 9 13.40 21.06 -50.75
N LYS A 10 12.38 20.33 -51.20
CA LYS A 10 11.35 20.88 -52.10
C LYS A 10 10.40 21.81 -51.35
N ARG A 11 9.98 22.88 -52.02
CA ARG A 11 9.00 23.86 -51.53
C ARG A 11 7.63 23.19 -51.36
N ILE A 12 7.04 23.34 -50.17
CA ILE A 12 5.70 22.85 -49.85
C ILE A 12 4.70 23.96 -50.20
N THR A 13 3.94 23.77 -51.27
CA THR A 13 2.97 24.75 -51.77
C THR A 13 1.67 24.74 -50.95
N GLU A 14 1.33 23.59 -50.34
CA GLU A 14 0.11 23.39 -49.55
C GLU A 14 0.47 23.19 -48.07
N SER A 15 0.10 24.16 -47.23
CA SER A 15 0.42 24.16 -45.79
C SER A 15 -0.22 23.01 -45.00
N ASN A 16 -1.15 22.26 -45.59
CA ASN A 16 -1.90 21.16 -44.96
C ASN A 16 -1.69 19.79 -45.63
N SER A 17 -0.64 19.66 -46.46
CA SER A 17 -0.31 18.38 -47.11
C SER A 17 0.30 17.41 -46.09
N LYS A 18 -0.30 16.22 -45.96
CA LYS A 18 0.17 15.17 -45.01
C LYS A 18 1.50 14.54 -45.41
N PHE A 19 1.85 14.61 -46.69
CA PHE A 19 3.06 14.03 -47.28
C PHE A 19 3.68 14.98 -48.31
N CYS A 20 4.99 14.92 -48.46
CA CYS A 20 5.71 15.68 -49.49
C CYS A 20 5.47 15.07 -50.87
N SER A 21 5.00 15.88 -51.81
CA SER A 21 4.68 15.45 -53.18
C SER A 21 5.89 15.08 -54.05
N ALA A 22 7.14 15.26 -53.58
CA ALA A 22 8.33 14.85 -54.32
C ALA A 22 9.04 13.63 -53.77
N CYS A 23 9.16 13.50 -52.45
CA CYS A 23 9.87 12.39 -51.82
C CYS A 23 8.94 11.45 -51.03
N GLY A 24 7.65 11.76 -50.95
CA GLY A 24 6.67 10.96 -50.21
C GLY A 24 6.77 11.05 -48.69
N THR A 25 7.74 11.79 -48.13
CA THR A 25 7.96 11.87 -46.68
C THR A 25 6.77 12.53 -45.98
N SER A 26 6.30 11.97 -44.86
CA SER A 26 5.22 12.57 -44.07
C SER A 26 5.62 13.90 -43.45
N LEU A 27 4.74 14.90 -43.57
CA LEU A 27 4.89 16.24 -43.00
C LEU A 27 3.92 16.46 -41.82
N GLN A 28 3.14 15.44 -41.45
CA GLN A 28 2.21 15.51 -40.33
C GLN A 28 3.01 15.56 -39.01
N ASN A 29 2.66 16.56 -38.19
CA ASN A 29 3.40 17.01 -37.01
C ASN A 29 3.91 15.90 -36.08
N ASN A 30 5.13 16.11 -35.63
CA ASN A 30 5.89 15.36 -34.62
C ASN A 30 5.24 15.37 -33.19
N SER A 31 3.94 15.66 -33.08
CA SER A 31 3.15 15.62 -31.84
C SER A 31 2.73 14.18 -31.47
N ASP A 32 2.58 13.31 -32.46
CA ASP A 32 2.15 11.92 -32.22
C ASP A 32 3.29 11.06 -31.64
N SER A 33 4.54 11.37 -32.02
CA SER A 33 5.74 10.73 -31.47
C SER A 33 6.14 11.25 -30.09
N TYR A 34 5.73 12.47 -29.71
CA TYR A 34 5.90 12.99 -28.35
C TYR A 34 4.92 12.30 -27.38
N ASN A 35 3.63 12.24 -27.72
CA ASN A 35 2.61 11.64 -26.85
C ASN A 35 2.80 10.13 -26.61
N GLN A 36 3.44 9.38 -27.51
CA GLN A 36 3.74 7.97 -27.27
C GLN A 36 4.93 7.77 -26.31
N ARG A 37 5.87 8.72 -26.23
CA ARG A 37 6.97 8.67 -25.24
C ARG A 37 6.52 9.06 -23.83
N ILE A 38 5.41 9.78 -23.70
CA ILE A 38 4.81 10.15 -22.40
C ILE A 38 3.62 9.24 -22.06
N ASN A 39 3.52 8.08 -22.70
CA ASN A 39 2.87 6.96 -22.05
C ASN A 39 3.85 6.43 -21.00
N TRP A 40 3.92 7.14 -19.87
CA TRP A 40 4.45 6.59 -18.63
C TRP A 40 3.73 5.26 -18.44
N SER A 41 4.42 4.17 -18.76
CA SER A 41 3.98 2.82 -18.43
C SER A 41 3.49 2.89 -17.00
N LYS A 42 2.16 2.87 -16.84
CA LYS A 42 1.48 2.81 -15.55
C LYS A 42 2.26 1.74 -14.79
N PRO A 43 2.94 2.09 -13.68
CA PRO A 43 3.88 1.19 -13.04
C PRO A 43 3.14 -0.13 -12.86
N GLU A 44 3.66 -1.17 -13.51
CA GLU A 44 3.00 -2.47 -13.60
C GLU A 44 2.61 -2.87 -12.18
N GLU A 45 1.30 -2.84 -11.91
CA GLU A 45 0.73 -3.12 -10.60
C GLU A 45 0.90 -4.62 -10.38
N LYS A 46 2.12 -4.99 -10.00
CA LYS A 46 2.57 -6.37 -9.86
C LYS A 46 1.76 -6.96 -8.72
N LYS A 47 0.74 -7.74 -9.08
CA LYS A 47 -0.21 -8.38 -8.16
C LYS A 47 0.53 -8.92 -6.94
N LEU A 48 0.02 -8.57 -5.77
CA LEU A 48 0.55 -9.01 -4.49
C LEU A 48 0.42 -10.55 -4.44
N PRO A 49 1.42 -11.29 -3.92
CA PRO A 49 1.30 -12.73 -3.80
C PRO A 49 0.09 -13.07 -2.90
N ALA A 50 -0.65 -14.12 -3.23
CA ALA A 50 -1.86 -14.52 -2.50
C ALA A 50 -1.64 -14.71 -0.99
N ALA A 51 -0.43 -15.13 -0.60
CA ALA A 51 -0.03 -15.22 0.81
C ALA A 51 -0.01 -13.85 1.51
N ALA A 52 0.49 -12.80 0.86
CA ALA A 52 0.52 -11.45 1.43
C ALA A 52 -0.88 -10.80 1.50
N GLU A 53 -1.77 -11.08 0.54
CA GLU A 53 -3.17 -10.67 0.65
C GLU A 53 -3.86 -11.31 1.87
N THR A 54 -3.54 -12.59 2.14
CA THR A 54 -4.02 -13.31 3.33
C THR A 54 -3.50 -12.67 4.62
N ILE A 55 -2.22 -12.32 4.69
CA ILE A 55 -1.66 -11.65 5.90
C ILE A 55 -2.36 -10.33 6.16
N ILE A 56 -2.61 -9.52 5.12
CA ILE A 56 -3.30 -8.24 5.26
C ILE A 56 -4.73 -8.43 5.78
N SER A 57 -5.45 -9.43 5.27
CA SER A 57 -6.82 -9.70 5.74
C SER A 57 -6.84 -10.16 7.21
N LEU A 58 -5.90 -11.02 7.62
CA LEU A 58 -5.76 -11.42 9.02
C LEU A 58 -5.41 -10.24 9.94
N ASN A 59 -4.45 -9.40 9.54
CA ASN A 59 -4.07 -8.21 10.29
C ASN A 59 -5.23 -7.22 10.43
N ASN A 60 -6.05 -7.08 9.38
CA ASN A 60 -7.24 -6.25 9.44
C ASN A 60 -8.27 -6.78 10.43
N VAL A 61 -8.52 -8.10 10.44
CA VAL A 61 -9.42 -8.76 11.40
C VAL A 61 -8.89 -8.61 12.82
N ALA A 62 -7.61 -8.92 13.06
CA ALA A 62 -6.97 -8.77 14.37
C ALA A 62 -7.09 -7.33 14.88
N GLY A 63 -6.86 -6.35 14.02
CA GLY A 63 -6.98 -4.95 14.40
C GLY A 63 -8.41 -4.51 14.71
N ILE A 64 -9.42 -5.05 14.02
CA ILE A 64 -10.83 -4.76 14.34
C ILE A 64 -11.17 -5.31 15.73
N ILE A 65 -10.77 -6.55 16.01
CA ILE A 65 -10.97 -7.18 17.32
C ILE A 65 -10.27 -6.36 18.42
N SER A 66 -9.02 -5.96 18.19
CA SER A 66 -8.24 -5.10 19.09
C SER A 66 -8.97 -3.78 19.39
N LEU A 67 -9.58 -3.16 18.38
CA LEU A 67 -10.33 -1.92 18.53
C LEU A 67 -11.61 -2.10 19.37
N LEU A 68 -12.33 -3.21 19.20
CA LEU A 68 -13.50 -3.54 20.03
C LEU A 68 -13.11 -3.70 21.50
N PHE A 69 -12.04 -4.44 21.78
CA PHE A 69 -11.52 -4.58 23.15
C PHE A 69 -11.02 -3.25 23.72
N ALA A 70 -10.36 -2.41 22.90
CA ALA A 70 -9.90 -1.10 23.35
C ALA A 70 -11.06 -0.23 23.84
N ILE A 71 -12.16 -0.15 23.08
CA ILE A 71 -13.36 0.62 23.46
C ILE A 71 -14.01 0.02 24.71
N PHE A 72 -14.15 -1.30 24.77
CA PHE A 72 -14.72 -1.99 25.92
C PHE A 72 -13.92 -1.71 27.21
N PHE A 73 -12.59 -1.86 27.15
CA PHE A 73 -11.71 -1.55 28.28
C PHE A 73 -11.67 -0.06 28.61
N LEU A 74 -11.82 0.83 27.63
CA LEU A 74 -11.89 2.27 27.87
C LEU A 74 -13.10 2.61 28.74
N VAL A 75 -14.29 2.10 28.40
CA VAL A 75 -15.52 2.37 29.14
C VAL A 75 -15.44 1.79 30.56
N ILE A 76 -14.99 0.54 30.70
CA ILE A 76 -14.83 -0.11 32.01
C ILE A 76 -13.76 0.59 32.84
N GLY A 77 -12.63 0.97 32.22
CA GLY A 77 -11.52 1.63 32.89
C GLY A 77 -11.92 3.00 33.45
N ILE A 78 -12.73 3.77 32.72
CA ILE A 78 -13.29 5.03 33.20
C ILE A 78 -14.25 4.79 34.37
N LEU A 79 -15.15 3.79 34.26
CA LEU A 79 -16.12 3.49 35.32
C LEU A 79 -15.45 3.01 36.62
N THR A 80 -14.37 2.24 36.49
CA THR A 80 -13.66 1.62 37.61
C THR A 80 -12.49 2.46 38.13
N LEU A 81 -12.31 3.69 37.64
CA LEU A 81 -11.17 4.56 37.93
C LEU A 81 -10.98 4.85 39.44
N ILE A 82 -12.06 4.80 40.23
CA ILE A 82 -12.05 5.01 41.68
C ILE A 82 -11.24 3.92 42.40
N VAL A 83 -11.25 2.70 41.87
CA VAL A 83 -10.47 1.58 42.37
C VAL A 83 -9.19 1.55 41.53
N PHE A 84 -8.00 1.69 42.14
CA PHE A 84 -6.69 1.80 41.46
C PHE A 84 -6.47 0.84 40.25
N VAL A 85 -7.21 -0.26 40.22
CA VAL A 85 -7.38 -1.21 39.10
C VAL A 85 -7.78 -0.54 37.76
N GLY A 86 -8.57 0.53 37.77
CA GLY A 86 -9.02 1.22 36.56
C GLY A 86 -7.86 1.79 35.74
N LEU A 87 -6.77 2.22 36.40
CA LEU A 87 -5.58 2.73 35.71
C LEU A 87 -4.92 1.64 34.85
N PHE A 88 -4.80 0.42 35.38
CA PHE A 88 -4.26 -0.70 34.62
C PHE A 88 -5.13 -0.97 33.39
N ILE A 89 -6.44 -1.05 33.55
CA ILE A 89 -7.37 -1.31 32.43
C ILE A 89 -7.25 -0.24 31.34
N LEU A 90 -7.05 1.03 31.71
CA LEU A 90 -6.80 2.09 30.72
C LEU A 90 -5.49 1.90 29.97
N ILE A 91 -4.41 1.45 30.62
CA ILE A 91 -3.16 1.11 29.93
C ILE A 91 -3.41 0.00 28.91
N PHE A 92 -4.15 -1.04 29.29
CA PHE A 92 -4.55 -2.11 28.38
C PHE A 92 -5.35 -1.59 27.18
N SER A 93 -6.28 -0.65 27.40
CA SER A 93 -7.03 0.00 26.32
C SER A 93 -6.12 0.73 25.33
N VAL A 94 -5.17 1.53 25.84
CA VAL A 94 -4.19 2.26 25.01
C VAL A 94 -3.34 1.29 24.19
N VAL A 95 -2.86 0.20 24.79
CA VAL A 95 -2.05 -0.80 24.07
C VAL A 95 -2.85 -1.46 22.95
N ASN A 96 -4.11 -1.83 23.20
CA ASN A 96 -4.98 -2.40 22.16
C ASN A 96 -5.23 -1.41 21.01
N PHE A 97 -5.29 -0.11 21.31
CA PHE A 97 -5.35 0.93 20.29
C PHE A 97 -4.03 1.04 19.48
N LEU A 98 -2.88 0.97 20.15
CA LEU A 98 -1.56 0.99 19.51
C LEU A 98 -1.34 -0.20 18.57
N ILE A 99 -1.77 -1.40 18.97
CA ILE A 99 -1.71 -2.60 18.12
C ILE A 99 -2.44 -2.35 16.79
N ARG A 100 -3.63 -1.75 16.82
CA ARG A 100 -4.38 -1.43 15.59
C ARG A 100 -3.61 -0.49 14.68
N TRP A 101 -2.99 0.57 15.24
CA TRP A 101 -2.18 1.48 14.45
C TRP A 101 -1.01 0.73 13.80
N LYS A 102 -0.29 -0.07 14.58
CA LYS A 102 0.91 -0.75 14.11
C LYS A 102 0.62 -1.83 13.09
N LEU A 103 -0.53 -2.51 13.17
CA LEU A 103 -0.97 -3.42 12.11
C LEU A 103 -1.19 -2.71 10.76
N ASN A 104 -1.68 -1.47 10.79
CA ASN A 104 -1.83 -0.68 9.56
C ASN A 104 -0.46 -0.28 8.96
N GLU A 105 0.53 0.00 9.81
CA GLU A 105 1.91 0.27 9.39
C GLU A 105 2.54 -0.98 8.77
N ILE A 106 2.40 -2.14 9.41
CA ILE A 106 2.86 -3.43 8.88
C ILE A 106 2.20 -3.72 7.53
N ASN A 107 0.89 -3.50 7.39
CA ASN A 107 0.19 -3.67 6.11
C ASN A 107 0.76 -2.78 5.01
N THR A 108 1.23 -1.58 5.35
CA THR A 108 1.91 -0.70 4.40
C THR A 108 3.26 -1.28 3.98
N LEU A 109 4.05 -1.81 4.92
CA LEU A 109 5.32 -2.48 4.62
C LEU A 109 5.14 -3.71 3.71
N ILE A 110 4.05 -4.47 3.88
CA ILE A 110 3.70 -5.61 3.01
C ILE A 110 3.42 -5.11 1.58
N LYS A 111 2.67 -4.02 1.43
CA LYS A 111 2.40 -3.41 0.11
C LYS A 111 3.67 -2.89 -0.57
N GLU A 112 4.63 -2.42 0.21
CA GLU A 112 5.96 -2.01 -0.26
C GLU A 112 6.91 -3.19 -0.55
N ARG A 113 6.47 -4.45 -0.36
CA ARG A 113 7.27 -5.69 -0.45
C ARG A 113 8.45 -5.77 0.53
N LYS A 114 8.42 -5.02 1.62
CA LYS A 114 9.42 -5.07 2.70
C LYS A 114 9.08 -6.18 3.71
N PHE A 115 8.96 -7.43 3.22
CA PHE A 115 8.47 -8.56 4.02
C PHE A 115 9.32 -8.86 5.26
N ASN A 116 10.65 -8.76 5.17
CA ASN A 116 11.55 -8.99 6.30
C ASN A 116 11.33 -7.96 7.43
N GLN A 117 11.12 -6.69 7.07
CA GLN A 117 10.86 -5.64 8.04
C GLN A 117 9.47 -5.80 8.65
N ALA A 118 8.46 -6.06 7.83
CA ALA A 118 7.09 -6.32 8.27
C ALA A 118 7.03 -7.51 9.26
N ARG A 119 7.77 -8.59 8.99
CA ARG A 119 7.87 -9.77 9.86
C ARG A 119 8.45 -9.44 11.23
N ASN A 120 9.57 -8.70 11.27
CA ASN A 120 10.24 -8.36 12.52
C ASN A 120 9.36 -7.46 13.41
N GLU A 121 8.73 -6.45 12.81
CA GLU A 121 7.76 -5.59 13.50
C GLU A 121 6.58 -6.42 14.02
N GLN A 122 6.02 -7.29 13.17
CA GLN A 122 4.88 -8.13 13.55
C GLN A 122 5.20 -9.07 14.72
N LEU A 123 6.41 -9.59 14.82
CA LEU A 123 6.84 -10.46 15.93
C LEU A 123 6.76 -9.71 17.27
N ILE A 124 7.28 -8.49 17.33
CA ILE A 124 7.29 -7.65 18.54
C ILE A 124 5.85 -7.36 18.98
N TRP A 125 5.01 -6.93 18.04
CA TRP A 125 3.60 -6.62 18.33
C TRP A 125 2.76 -7.85 18.64
N MET A 126 3.10 -9.02 18.10
CA MET A 126 2.46 -10.29 18.44
C MET A 126 2.74 -10.67 19.90
N ILE A 127 3.99 -10.58 20.36
CA ILE A 127 4.35 -10.87 21.76
C ILE A 127 3.62 -9.90 22.69
N LEU A 128 3.64 -8.60 22.38
CA LEU A 128 2.89 -7.59 23.14
C LEU A 128 1.38 -7.88 23.13
N GLY A 129 0.83 -8.25 21.99
CA GLY A 129 -0.58 -8.62 21.84
C GLY A 129 -0.96 -9.87 22.63
N PHE A 130 -0.05 -10.83 22.81
CA PHE A 130 -0.31 -12.02 23.62
C PHE A 130 -0.35 -11.69 25.11
N ILE A 131 0.60 -10.88 25.58
CA ILE A 131 0.72 -10.47 26.98
C ILE A 131 -0.43 -9.52 27.36
N LEU A 132 -0.76 -8.58 26.48
CA LEU A 132 -1.66 -7.46 26.80
C LEU A 132 -3.03 -7.55 26.12
N GLY A 133 -3.12 -8.09 24.91
CA GLY A 133 -4.39 -8.27 24.18
C GLY A 133 -5.07 -9.63 24.43
N GLY A 134 -4.37 -10.55 25.07
CA GLY A 134 -4.85 -11.91 25.35
C GLY A 134 -4.61 -12.91 24.22
N ILE A 135 -4.98 -14.16 24.49
CA ILE A 135 -4.62 -15.33 23.66
C ILE A 135 -5.20 -15.23 22.25
N ILE A 136 -6.44 -14.75 22.09
CA ILE A 136 -7.14 -14.71 20.79
C ILE A 136 -6.40 -13.81 19.80
N ILE A 137 -6.06 -12.58 20.20
CA ILE A 137 -5.35 -11.61 19.36
C ILE A 137 -3.96 -12.15 19.02
N GLY A 138 -3.26 -12.67 20.03
CA GLY A 138 -1.94 -13.27 19.83
C GLY A 138 -1.95 -14.46 18.86
N LEU A 139 -2.97 -15.32 18.90
CA LEU A 139 -3.10 -16.47 18.02
C LEU A 139 -3.34 -16.05 16.55
N ILE A 140 -4.18 -15.05 16.31
CA ILE A 140 -4.41 -14.53 14.96
C ILE A 140 -3.11 -13.93 14.39
N LEU A 141 -2.39 -13.15 15.19
CA LEU A 141 -1.11 -12.56 14.79
C LEU A 141 -0.03 -13.62 14.54
N LEU A 142 -0.05 -14.72 15.30
CA LEU A 142 0.83 -15.87 15.11
C LEU A 142 0.56 -16.58 13.78
N ILE A 143 -0.71 -16.82 13.44
CA ILE A 143 -1.07 -17.41 12.14
C ILE A 143 -0.60 -16.51 10.99
N ALA A 144 -0.80 -15.19 11.12
CA ALA A 144 -0.32 -14.23 10.15
C ALA A 144 1.22 -14.21 10.07
N TYR A 145 1.93 -14.39 11.20
CA TYR A 145 3.39 -14.48 11.24
C TYR A 145 3.92 -15.72 10.50
N ILE A 146 3.35 -16.90 10.74
CA ILE A 146 3.76 -18.15 10.09
C ILE A 146 3.62 -18.05 8.56
N LYS A 147 2.58 -17.35 8.08
CA LYS A 147 2.34 -17.16 6.64
C LYS A 147 3.45 -16.36 5.93
N TYR A 148 4.31 -15.63 6.66
CA TYR A 148 5.46 -14.97 6.04
C TYR A 148 6.50 -15.96 5.50
N ASP A 149 6.58 -17.18 6.05
CA ASP A 149 7.52 -18.20 5.56
C ASP A 149 7.13 -18.71 4.16
N ASP A 150 5.85 -18.62 3.75
CA ASP A 150 5.40 -18.95 2.38
C ASP A 150 5.93 -17.98 1.31
N ILE A 151 6.38 -16.79 1.72
CA ILE A 151 6.80 -15.69 0.82
C ILE A 151 8.34 -15.60 0.72
N ARG A 152 9.05 -16.29 1.62
CA ARG A 152 10.51 -16.30 1.69
C ARG A 152 11.13 -17.22 0.65
#